data_AF-A0A7W1KYH4-F1
#
_entry.id   AF-A0A7W1KYH4-F1
#
_cell.length_a   1.000
_cell.length_b   1.000
_cell.length_c   1.000
_cell.angle_alpha   90.00
_cell.angle_beta   90.00
_cell.angle_gamma   90.00
#
_symmetry.space_group_name_H-M   'P 1'
#
loop_
_entity.id
_entity.type
_entity.pdbx_description
1 polymer ?
#
loop_
_entity_poly.entity_id
_entity_poly.type
_entity_poly.pdbx_seq_one_letter_code
_entity_poly.pdbx_strand_id
1 'polypeptide(L)'
;MKRIRQIHFYLGVLFAPMIILFALSGALQTFRLQESPKGSTYSPPAWIVRLADIHKDQRPSHEPGVRRSLPLQWFVVMMSLGLISTSILGIYMAFKYNRDKRMVLGLIILGFVIPLALLYL
;
A
#
# COMPACT_ATOMS: atom_id res chain seq x y z
N MET A 1 -23.70 -17.75 -1.94
CA MET A 1 -22.55 -17.71 -2.88
C MET A 1 -22.54 -16.54 -3.86
N LYS A 2 -23.60 -16.31 -4.68
CA LYS A 2 -23.60 -15.23 -5.69
C LYS A 2 -23.39 -13.82 -5.11
N ARG A 3 -24.11 -13.47 -4.02
CA ARG A 3 -23.98 -12.15 -3.34
C ARG A 3 -22.59 -11.94 -2.72
N ILE A 4 -22.03 -12.96 -2.06
CA ILE A 4 -20.69 -12.88 -1.44
C ILE A 4 -19.64 -12.57 -2.50
N ARG A 5 -19.69 -13.26 -3.65
CA ARG A 5 -18.77 -13.00 -4.77
C ARG A 5 -18.92 -11.57 -5.31
N GLN A 6 -20.15 -11.07 -5.40
CA GLN A 6 -20.42 -9.72 -5.86
C GLN A 6 -19.91 -8.65 -4.88
N ILE A 7 -20.10 -8.87 -3.57
CA ILE A 7 -19.57 -7.99 -2.52
C ILE A 7 -18.04 -8.01 -2.54
N HIS A 8 -17.42 -9.20 -2.58
CA HIS A 8 -15.96 -9.34 -2.69
C HIS A 8 -15.41 -8.62 -3.92
N PHE A 9 -16.11 -8.71 -5.06
CA PHE A 9 -15.75 -7.98 -6.26
C PHE A 9 -15.76 -6.46 -6.04
N TYR A 10 -16.86 -5.90 -5.51
CA TYR A 10 -16.97 -4.45 -5.31
C TYR A 10 -15.97 -3.93 -4.30
N LEU A 11 -15.87 -4.59 -3.14
CA LEU A 11 -14.89 -4.23 -2.12
C LEU A 11 -13.47 -4.41 -2.65
N GLY A 12 -13.19 -5.51 -3.35
CA GLY A 12 -11.88 -5.79 -3.92
C GLY A 12 -11.42 -4.70 -4.88
N VAL A 13 -12.27 -4.27 -5.82
CA VAL A 13 -11.92 -3.21 -6.79
C VAL A 13 -11.76 -1.85 -6.10
N LEU A 14 -12.65 -1.52 -5.16
CA LEU A 14 -12.60 -0.26 -4.41
C LEU A 14 -11.33 -0.15 -3.55
N PHE A 15 -10.96 -1.22 -2.84
CA PHE A 15 -9.83 -1.21 -1.92
C PHE A 15 -8.49 -1.56 -2.56
N ALA A 16 -8.46 -2.19 -3.75
CA ALA A 16 -7.22 -2.54 -4.43
C ALA A 16 -6.20 -1.39 -4.57
N PRO A 17 -6.56 -0.17 -5.01
CA PRO A 17 -5.58 0.93 -5.08
C PRO A 17 -5.02 1.32 -3.70
N MET A 18 -5.86 1.33 -2.66
CA MET A 18 -5.41 1.58 -1.28
C MET A 18 -4.50 0.46 -0.76
N ILE A 19 -4.83 -0.80 -1.04
CA ILE A 19 -4.02 -1.96 -0.65
C ILE A 19 -2.65 -1.95 -1.34
N ILE A 20 -2.60 -1.59 -2.63
CA ILE A 20 -1.33 -1.45 -3.36
C ILE A 20 -0.49 -0.35 -2.73
N LEU A 21 -1.09 0.81 -2.47
CA LEU A 21 -0.39 1.92 -1.83
C LEU A 21 0.11 1.51 -0.44
N PHE A 22 -0.74 0.89 0.37
CA PHE A 22 -0.44 0.34 1.70
C PHE A 22 0.76 -0.60 1.69
N ALA A 23 0.74 -1.58 0.79
CA ALA A 23 1.79 -2.58 0.67
C ALA A 23 3.12 -1.95 0.25
N LEU A 24 3.09 -0.99 -0.69
CA LEU A 24 4.29 -0.28 -1.15
C LEU A 24 4.93 0.55 -0.03
N SER A 25 4.14 1.38 0.65
CA SER A 25 4.64 2.22 1.73
C SER A 25 5.12 1.41 2.93
N GLY A 26 4.42 0.32 3.29
CA GLY A 26 4.85 -0.59 4.36
C GLY A 26 6.17 -1.31 4.04
N ALA A 27 6.35 -1.74 2.78
CA ALA A 27 7.61 -2.33 2.33
C ALA A 27 8.77 -1.32 2.41
N LEU A 28 8.57 -0.07 1.96
CA LEU A 28 9.59 0.98 2.06
C LEU A 28 9.94 1.31 3.52
N GLN A 29 8.95 1.38 4.39
CA GLN A 29 9.12 1.68 5.81
C GLN A 29 9.94 0.60 6.54
N THR A 30 9.78 -0.67 6.15
CA THR A 30 10.49 -1.81 6.72
C THR A 30 12.02 -1.68 6.60
N PHE A 31 12.49 -1.01 5.54
CA PHE A 31 13.91 -0.72 5.31
C PHE A 31 14.35 0.67 5.79
N ARG A 32 13.42 1.51 6.27
CA ARG A 32 13.67 2.90 6.69
C ARG A 32 14.32 3.76 5.61
N LEU A 33 13.97 3.53 4.34
CA LEU A 33 14.53 4.29 3.21
C LEU A 33 14.16 5.79 3.25
N GLN A 34 13.16 6.15 4.05
CA GLN A 34 12.68 7.51 4.28
C GLN A 34 13.46 8.30 5.35
N GLU A 35 14.42 7.68 6.04
CA GLU A 35 15.18 8.34 7.12
C GLU A 35 16.65 8.50 6.73
N SER A 36 17.23 9.68 6.92
CA SER A 36 18.69 9.86 6.86
C SER A 36 19.33 9.35 8.15
N PRO A 37 20.19 8.31 8.10
CA PRO A 37 20.99 7.95 9.27
C PRO A 37 21.81 9.14 9.77
N LYS A 38 21.83 9.38 11.08
CA LYS A 38 22.67 10.43 11.71
C LYS A 38 24.13 10.22 11.29
N GLY A 39 24.71 11.21 10.61
CA GLY A 39 26.10 11.18 10.11
C GLY A 39 26.29 10.69 8.67
N SER A 40 25.21 10.40 7.93
CA SER A 40 25.30 10.02 6.51
C SER A 40 25.00 11.20 5.56
N THR A 41 25.68 11.23 4.42
CA THR A 41 25.39 12.16 3.29
C THR A 41 24.16 11.73 2.49
N TYR A 42 23.44 10.69 2.93
CA TYR A 42 22.27 10.17 2.24
C TYR A 42 21.07 11.12 2.44
N SER A 43 20.66 11.78 1.36
CA SER A 43 19.41 12.53 1.29
C SER A 43 18.35 11.66 0.61
N PRO A 44 17.33 11.17 1.33
CA PRO A 44 16.28 10.36 0.73
C PRO A 44 15.52 11.20 -0.30
N PRO A 45 15.23 10.66 -1.49
CA PRO A 45 14.47 11.38 -2.49
C PRO A 45 13.03 11.60 -2.00
N ALA A 46 12.48 12.79 -2.28
CA ALA A 46 11.21 13.26 -1.71
C ALA A 46 10.01 12.33 -1.95
N TRP A 47 10.01 11.55 -3.04
CA TRP A 47 8.95 10.61 -3.35
C TRP A 47 8.93 9.39 -2.41
N ILE A 48 10.10 8.91 -1.94
CA ILE A 48 10.19 7.80 -0.96
C ILE A 48 9.64 8.25 0.39
N VAL A 49 10.02 9.46 0.81
CA VAL A 49 9.56 10.07 2.06
C VAL A 49 8.03 10.18 2.05
N ARG A 50 7.47 10.77 0.99
CA ARG A 50 6.02 10.93 0.85
C ARG A 50 5.27 9.60 0.83
N LEU A 51 5.79 8.57 0.16
CA LEU A 51 5.15 7.25 0.13
C LEU A 51 5.20 6.58 1.51
N ALA A 52 6.36 6.56 2.16
CA ALA A 52 6.53 5.92 3.46
C ALA A 52 5.77 6.65 4.58
N ASP A 53 5.61 7.97 4.48
CA ASP A 53 4.88 8.77 5.47
C ASP A 53 3.37 8.45 5.50
N ILE A 54 2.77 7.96 4.40
CA ILE A 54 1.37 7.52 4.40
C ILE A 54 1.13 6.38 5.42
N HIS A 55 2.18 5.62 5.79
CA HIS A 55 2.12 4.52 6.76
C HIS A 55 2.84 4.81 8.08
N LYS A 56 3.08 6.09 8.39
CA LYS A 56 3.81 6.47 9.59
C LYS A 56 2.87 6.98 10.68
N ASP A 57 2.29 6.07 11.46
CA ASP A 57 1.86 6.37 12.82
C ASP A 57 1.82 5.14 13.72
N GLN A 58 2.83 5.08 14.61
CA GLN A 58 2.84 4.58 15.99
C GLN A 58 4.30 4.35 16.38
N ARG A 59 4.95 5.41 16.85
CA ARG A 59 6.29 5.35 17.47
C ARG A 59 6.16 4.69 18.85
N PRO A 60 6.85 3.59 19.18
CA PRO A 60 7.74 3.67 20.32
C PRO A 60 8.85 4.63 19.91
N SER A 61 9.08 5.61 20.77
CA SER A 61 10.16 6.57 20.72
C SER A 61 11.48 5.95 20.24
N HIS A 62 12.28 6.82 19.63
CA HIS A 62 13.67 6.66 19.19
C HIS A 62 14.55 5.95 20.25
N GLU A 63 14.43 4.63 20.40
CA GLU A 63 15.35 3.84 21.22
C GLU A 63 16.48 3.33 20.32
N PRO A 64 17.71 3.86 20.45
CA PRO A 64 18.86 3.30 19.78
C PRO A 64 19.10 1.89 20.34
N GLY A 65 18.74 0.85 19.58
CA GLY A 65 18.94 -0.54 20.00
C GLY A 65 17.87 -1.54 19.57
N VAL A 66 16.74 -1.10 18.98
CA VAL A 66 15.74 -2.04 18.46
C VAL A 66 16.35 -2.87 17.32
N ARG A 67 16.63 -4.14 17.59
CA ARG A 67 17.29 -5.07 16.67
C ARG A 67 16.45 -5.22 15.40
N ARG A 68 17.06 -4.96 14.23
CA ARG A 68 16.47 -5.28 12.93
C ARG A 68 16.42 -6.81 12.80
N SER A 69 15.23 -7.40 12.79
CA SER A 69 15.07 -8.81 12.45
C SER A 69 15.03 -8.97 10.93
N LEU A 70 16.18 -9.31 10.33
CA LEU A 70 16.28 -9.60 8.89
C LEU A 70 15.22 -10.58 8.38
N PRO A 71 14.84 -11.65 9.11
CA PRO A 71 13.77 -12.54 8.66
C PRO A 71 12.41 -11.84 8.53
N LEU A 72 12.07 -10.93 9.46
CA LEU A 72 10.83 -10.18 9.43
C LEU A 72 10.79 -9.22 8.25
N GLN A 73 11.92 -8.56 7.94
CA GLN A 73 11.99 -7.64 6.81
C GLN A 73 11.72 -8.35 5.48
N TRP A 74 12.38 -9.48 5.24
CA TRP A 74 12.15 -10.30 4.05
C TRP A 74 10.71 -10.83 3.99
N PHE A 75 10.18 -11.27 5.13
CA PHE A 75 8.80 -11.72 5.22
C PHE A 75 7.80 -10.62 4.81
N VAL A 76 7.97 -9.40 5.32
CA VAL A 76 7.11 -8.25 4.97
C VAL A 76 7.22 -7.89 3.49
N VAL A 77 8.42 -7.94 2.91
CA VAL A 77 8.61 -7.70 1.47
C VAL A 77 7.90 -8.75 0.64
N MET A 78 8.07 -10.03 0.97
CA MET A 78 7.40 -11.12 0.27
C MET A 78 5.88 -11.01 0.37
N MET A 79 5.35 -10.70 1.56
CA MET A 79 3.92 -10.43 1.74
C MET A 79 3.44 -9.25 0.89
N SER A 80 4.19 -8.15 0.89
CA SER A 80 3.84 -6.95 0.12
C SER A 80 3.80 -7.25 -1.39
N LEU A 81 4.78 -8.00 -1.90
CA LEU A 81 4.80 -8.44 -3.29
C LEU A 81 3.61 -9.35 -3.62
N GLY A 82 3.28 -10.30 -2.75
CA GLY A 82 2.11 -11.17 -2.91
C GLY A 82 0.79 -10.38 -2.91
N LEU A 83 0.64 -9.43 -1.99
CA LEU A 83 -0.55 -8.60 -1.87
C LEU A 83 -0.72 -7.64 -3.06
N ILE A 84 0.36 -7.04 -3.55
CA ILE A 84 0.37 -6.22 -4.77
C ILE A 84 0.00 -7.08 -5.98
N SER A 85 0.64 -8.23 -6.14
CA SER A 85 0.40 -9.13 -7.29
C SER A 85 -1.06 -9.60 -7.35
N THR A 86 -1.60 -10.01 -6.21
CA THR A 86 -3.00 -10.46 -6.12
C THR A 86 -3.99 -9.31 -6.35
N SER A 87 -3.69 -8.10 -5.88
CA SER A 87 -4.52 -6.92 -6.12
C SER A 87 -4.52 -6.52 -7.60
N ILE A 88 -3.36 -6.54 -8.26
CA ILE A 88 -3.23 -6.29 -9.71
C ILE A 88 -4.02 -7.34 -10.50
N LEU A 89 -3.90 -8.63 -10.14
CA LEU A 89 -4.67 -9.70 -10.78
C LEU A 89 -6.18 -9.51 -10.58
N GLY A 90 -6.61 -9.10 -9.38
CA GLY A 90 -8.00 -8.76 -9.08
C GLY A 90 -8.53 -7.63 -9.96
N ILE A 91 -7.77 -6.54 -10.11
CA ILE A 91 -8.10 -5.43 -11.02
C ILE A 91 -8.15 -5.91 -12.48
N TYR A 92 -7.17 -6.71 -12.91
CA TYR A 92 -7.14 -7.28 -14.26
C TYR A 92 -8.40 -8.11 -14.55
N MET A 93 -8.76 -9.02 -13.64
CA MET A 93 -9.97 -9.82 -13.76
C MET A 93 -11.23 -8.94 -13.74
N ALA A 94 -11.24 -7.86 -12.97
CA ALA A 94 -12.36 -6.93 -12.94
C ALA A 94 -12.61 -6.27 -14.30
N PHE A 95 -11.57 -5.82 -15.00
CA PHE A 95 -11.70 -5.25 -16.34
C PHE A 95 -11.99 -6.28 -17.43
N LYS A 96 -11.43 -7.50 -17.29
CA LYS A 96 -11.59 -8.56 -18.29
C LYS A 96 -12.97 -9.20 -18.28
N TYR A 97 -13.51 -9.49 -17.11
CA TYR A 97 -14.73 -10.29 -16.97
C TYR A 97 -15.98 -9.48 -16.66
N ASN A 98 -15.86 -8.22 -16.24
CA ASN A 98 -17.03 -7.38 -16.01
C ASN A 98 -17.48 -6.68 -17.30
N ARG A 99 -18.78 -6.72 -17.57
CA ARG A 99 -19.39 -6.03 -18.73
C ARG A 99 -19.38 -4.51 -18.53
N ASP A 100 -19.58 -4.04 -17.30
CA ASP A 100 -19.62 -2.61 -17.01
C ASP A 100 -18.26 -2.07 -16.55
N LYS A 101 -17.40 -1.75 -17.54
CA LYS A 101 -16.06 -1.20 -17.29
C LYS A 101 -16.09 0.21 -16.68
N ARG A 102 -17.18 0.96 -16.89
CA ARG A 102 -17.33 2.31 -16.32
C ARG A 102 -17.50 2.25 -14.82
N MET A 103 -18.31 1.29 -14.34
CA MET A 103 -18.45 1.02 -12.91
C MET A 103 -17.12 0.59 -12.28
N VAL A 104 -16.34 -0.29 -12.93
CA VAL A 104 -15.00 -0.69 -12.45
C VAL A 104 -14.07 0.51 -12.33
N LEU A 105 -14.03 1.35 -13.38
CA LEU A 105 -13.22 2.57 -13.38
C LEU A 105 -13.65 3.54 -12.27
N GLY A 106 -14.96 3.72 -12.07
CA GLY A 106 -15.51 4.57 -11.02
C GLY A 106 -15.07 4.11 -9.61
N LEU A 107 -15.07 2.80 -9.35
CA LEU A 107 -14.62 2.24 -8.07
C LEU A 107 -13.11 2.42 -7.85
N ILE A 108 -12.30 2.25 -8.90
CA ILE A 108 -10.85 2.49 -8.81
C ILE A 108 -10.56 3.97 -8.54
N ILE A 109 -11.21 4.87 -9.27
CA ILE A 109 -11.08 6.32 -9.06
C ILE A 109 -11.49 6.66 -7.62
N LEU A 110 -12.63 6.15 -7.16
CA LEU A 110 -13.09 6.37 -5.79
C LEU A 110 -12.05 5.87 -4.76
N GLY A 111 -11.45 4.71 -5.01
CA GLY A 111 -10.40 4.15 -4.16
C GLY A 111 -9.13 5.00 -4.07
N PHE A 112 -8.80 5.79 -5.11
CA PHE A 112 -7.72 6.78 -5.06
C PHE A 112 -8.16 8.11 -4.45
N VAL A 113 -9.38 8.56 -4.72
CA VAL A 113 -9.90 9.84 -4.25
C VAL A 113 -10.10 9.85 -2.74
N ILE A 114 -10.59 8.75 -2.13
CA ILE A 114 -10.81 8.66 -0.68
C ILE A 114 -9.54 9.00 0.12
N PRO A 115 -8.39 8.32 -0.05
CA PRO A 115 -7.19 8.63 0.72
C PRO A 115 -6.67 10.04 0.43
N LEU A 116 -6.78 10.53 -0.81
CA LEU A 116 -6.38 11.90 -1.14
C LEU A 116 -7.26 12.94 -0.46
N ALA A 117 -8.58 12.73 -0.41
CA ALA A 117 -9.51 13.62 0.28
C ALA A 117 -9.24 13.66 1.79
N LEU A 118 -8.91 12.50 2.39
CA LEU A 118 -8.54 12.40 3.81
C LEU A 118 -7.25 13.15 4.14
N LEU A 119 -6.32 13.33 3.18
CA LEU A 119 -5.11 14.13 3.42
C LEU A 119 -5.37 15.63 3.57
N TYR A 120 -6.51 16.13 3.09
CA TYR A 120 -6.88 17.56 3.15
C TYR A 120 -7.95 17.86 4.22
N LEU A 121 -8.39 16.85 4.97
CA LEU A 121 -9.31 16.98 6.10
C LEU A 121 -8.54 17.15 7.41
#